data_AF-A0A6A5AP18-F1
#
_entry.id   AF-A0A6A5AP18-F1
#
_cell.length_a   1.000
_cell.length_b   1.000
_cell.length_c   1.000
_cell.angle_alpha   90.00
_cell.angle_beta   90.00
_cell.angle_gamma   90.00
#
_symmetry.space_group_name_H-M   'P 1'
#
loop_
_entity.id
_entity.type
_entity.pdbx_description
1 polymer ?
#
loop_
_entity_poly.entity_id
_entity_poly.type
_entity_poly.pdbx_seq_one_letter_code
_entity_poly.pdbx_strand_id
1 'polypeptide(L)'
;MTFAQRRNDILFNHSHVADVQTLVSPLTDAAQRDLILAAITLKYTQSNSVGYAKDGQMIGVGAGQQSRVDCVKLAGRKVSVWHLRQHPKVAALAFKPSVKRQERVNARVRYIEGDMAPVEKAAFDAQFDVVPEPLTDAEKTAFVAALTGVSLASDAFFPFRDGIDHAAKLGVSFITQPGGSNRDDEIKSACQEYGITMTFSGVRLFHH
;
A
#
# COMPACT_ATOMS: atom_id res chain seq x y z
N MET A 1 16.66 -26.74 21.67
CA MET A 1 17.24 -25.38 21.62
C MET A 1 16.15 -24.39 22.01
N THR A 2 16.40 -23.52 22.99
CA THR A 2 15.42 -22.51 23.42
C THR A 2 15.89 -21.14 22.92
N PHE A 3 15.04 -20.45 22.18
CA PHE A 3 15.26 -19.05 21.79
C PHE A 3 14.56 -18.13 22.79
N ALA A 4 15.29 -17.21 23.40
CA ALA A 4 14.76 -16.23 24.34
C ALA A 4 15.29 -14.83 24.00
N GLN A 5 14.41 -13.84 24.03
CA GLN A 5 14.74 -12.43 23.82
C GLN A 5 13.78 -11.54 24.61
N ARG A 6 14.13 -10.26 24.79
CA ARG A 6 13.19 -9.25 25.26
C ARG A 6 12.11 -9.03 24.19
N ARG A 7 10.86 -8.78 24.62
CA ARG A 7 9.78 -8.39 23.70
C ARG A 7 10.06 -7.02 23.07
N ASN A 8 9.39 -6.73 21.96
CA ASN A 8 9.43 -5.40 21.36
C ASN A 8 8.42 -4.46 22.07
N ASP A 9 8.86 -3.78 23.13
CA ASP A 9 8.06 -2.82 23.92
C ASP A 9 7.93 -1.43 23.28
N ILE A 10 8.51 -1.19 22.09
CA ILE A 10 8.58 0.16 21.51
C ILE A 10 7.18 0.72 21.23
N LEU A 11 6.92 1.95 21.69
CA LEU A 11 5.70 2.70 21.42
C LEU A 11 5.95 3.69 20.28
N PHE A 12 5.65 3.29 19.06
CA PHE A 12 5.84 4.13 17.88
C PHE A 12 4.89 5.34 17.95
N ASN A 13 5.44 6.55 17.80
CA ASN A 13 4.73 7.81 18.03
C ASN A 13 5.37 8.95 17.19
N HIS A 14 4.93 10.20 17.40
CA HIS A 14 5.41 11.37 16.66
C HIS A 14 6.93 11.58 16.68
N SER A 15 7.64 11.20 17.75
CA SER A 15 9.11 11.35 17.79
C SER A 15 9.81 10.46 16.76
N HIS A 16 9.17 9.36 16.33
CA HIS A 16 9.71 8.40 15.37
C HIS A 16 9.48 8.83 13.91
N VAL A 17 8.80 9.95 13.67
CA VAL A 17 8.64 10.54 12.33
C VAL A 17 9.15 11.99 12.30
N ALA A 18 9.88 12.41 13.35
CA ALA A 18 10.37 13.78 13.49
C ALA A 18 11.68 14.03 12.74
N ASP A 19 12.47 12.98 12.49
CA ASP A 19 13.74 13.08 11.76
C ASP A 19 13.47 13.09 10.25
N VAL A 20 13.19 14.29 9.71
CA VAL A 20 12.89 14.50 8.29
C VAL A 20 14.18 14.52 7.48
N GLN A 21 14.31 13.58 6.55
CA GLN A 21 15.48 13.38 5.69
C GLN A 21 15.32 14.01 4.31
N THR A 22 14.08 14.08 3.81
CA THR A 22 13.73 14.86 2.63
C THR A 22 12.49 15.67 2.96
N LEU A 23 12.53 16.99 2.76
CA LEU A 23 11.37 17.86 2.97
C LEU A 23 10.98 18.49 1.64
N VAL A 24 10.00 17.87 0.97
CA VAL A 24 9.41 18.43 -0.26
C VAL A 24 8.01 19.00 0.01
N SER A 25 7.22 18.29 0.83
CA SER A 25 5.93 18.75 1.32
C SER A 25 5.88 18.72 2.86
N PRO A 26 5.18 19.67 3.51
CA PRO A 26 5.05 19.68 4.96
C PRO A 26 4.46 18.37 5.48
N LEU A 27 5.06 17.84 6.55
CA LEU A 27 4.56 16.65 7.22
C LEU A 27 3.34 17.01 8.09
N THR A 28 2.16 17.02 7.48
CA THR A 28 0.90 17.37 8.15
C THR A 28 0.53 16.36 9.23
N ASP A 29 -0.34 16.75 10.18
CA ASP A 29 -0.84 15.84 11.22
C ASP A 29 -1.49 14.58 10.63
N ALA A 30 -2.18 14.72 9.49
CA ALA A 30 -2.77 13.59 8.77
C ALA A 30 -1.71 12.64 8.21
N ALA A 31 -0.62 13.17 7.64
CA ALA A 31 0.50 12.36 7.17
C ALA A 31 1.23 11.67 8.32
N GLN A 32 1.47 12.38 9.43
CA GLN A 32 2.06 11.78 10.63
C GLN A 32 1.19 10.65 11.19
N ARG A 33 -0.12 10.86 11.29
CA ARG A 33 -1.09 9.82 11.69
C ARG A 33 -0.96 8.58 10.82
N ASP A 34 -0.95 8.75 9.49
CA ASP A 34 -0.93 7.63 8.56
C ASP A 34 0.42 6.88 8.58
N LEU A 35 1.55 7.59 8.71
CA LEU A 35 2.87 6.96 8.90
C LEU A 35 2.96 6.17 10.21
N ILE A 36 2.47 6.75 11.32
CA ILE A 36 2.46 6.08 12.63
C ILE A 36 1.56 4.85 12.60
N LEU A 37 0.36 4.96 12.01
CA LEU A 37 -0.55 3.84 11.83
C LEU A 37 0.10 2.71 11.02
N ALA A 38 0.74 3.04 9.90
CA ALA A 38 1.45 2.08 9.08
C ALA A 38 2.57 1.40 9.87
N ALA A 39 3.43 2.16 10.56
CA ALA A 39 4.51 1.61 11.37
C ALA A 39 4.02 0.71 12.51
N ILE A 40 2.97 1.11 13.24
CA ILE A 40 2.34 0.27 14.28
C ILE A 40 1.80 -1.02 13.68
N THR A 41 1.17 -0.96 12.50
CA THR A 41 0.70 -2.16 11.80
C THR A 41 1.86 -3.09 11.46
N LEU A 42 2.96 -2.55 10.95
CA LEU A 42 4.14 -3.35 10.58
C LEU A 42 4.86 -3.96 11.77
N LYS A 43 4.87 -3.30 12.93
CA LYS A 43 5.37 -3.87 14.19
C LYS A 43 4.76 -5.24 14.53
N TYR A 44 3.52 -5.49 14.08
CA TYR A 44 2.79 -6.74 14.30
C TYR A 44 2.54 -7.53 13.00
N THR A 45 3.21 -7.17 11.90
CA THR A 45 3.10 -7.87 10.62
C THR A 45 4.31 -8.75 10.41
N GLN A 46 4.09 -10.02 10.06
CA GLN A 46 5.16 -10.97 9.77
C GLN A 46 6.16 -10.40 8.74
N SER A 47 7.43 -10.40 9.09
CA SER A 47 8.50 -9.75 8.32
C SER A 47 8.95 -10.59 7.12
N ASN A 48 9.49 -9.98 6.06
CA ASN A 48 9.58 -8.52 5.88
C ASN A 48 8.24 -7.92 5.46
N SER A 49 7.97 -6.71 5.96
CA SER A 49 6.68 -6.05 5.80
C SER A 49 6.78 -4.58 5.35
N VAL A 50 5.85 -4.18 4.49
CA VAL A 50 5.67 -2.82 3.96
C VAL A 50 4.18 -2.48 4.02
N GLY A 51 3.86 -1.27 4.45
CA GLY A 51 2.49 -0.83 4.70
C GLY A 51 2.22 0.50 4.04
N TYR A 52 1.06 0.62 3.40
CA TYR A 52 0.53 1.84 2.82
C TYR A 52 -0.72 2.23 3.60
N ALA A 53 -0.78 3.48 4.04
CA ALA A 53 -1.89 4.05 4.78
C ALA A 53 -2.35 5.35 4.15
N LYS A 54 -3.65 5.62 4.29
CA LYS A 54 -4.26 6.88 3.86
C LYS A 54 -5.54 7.10 4.67
N ASP A 55 -5.78 8.33 5.08
CA ASP A 55 -7.03 8.76 5.76
C ASP A 55 -7.32 7.94 7.03
N GLY A 56 -6.28 7.57 7.79
CA GLY A 56 -6.41 6.86 9.06
C GLY A 56 -6.69 5.36 8.93
N GLN A 57 -6.48 4.78 7.76
CA GLN A 57 -6.63 3.34 7.53
C GLN A 57 -5.48 2.76 6.70
N MET A 58 -5.25 1.45 6.86
CA MET A 58 -4.38 0.69 5.97
C MET A 58 -5.08 0.44 4.64
N ILE A 59 -4.40 0.76 3.54
CA ILE A 59 -4.90 0.55 2.17
C ILE A 59 -4.11 -0.53 1.41
N GLY A 60 -2.92 -0.90 1.91
CA GLY A 60 -2.15 -2.03 1.39
C GLY A 60 -1.11 -2.51 2.41
N VAL A 61 -0.99 -3.82 2.59
CA VAL A 61 -0.01 -4.43 3.49
C VAL A 61 0.64 -5.63 2.83
N GLY A 62 1.97 -5.65 2.79
CA GLY A 62 2.80 -6.78 2.41
C GLY A 62 3.37 -7.43 3.65
N ALA A 63 3.36 -8.76 3.69
CA ALA A 63 3.77 -9.55 4.85
C ALA A 63 4.54 -10.81 4.39
N GLY A 64 5.50 -11.24 5.19
CA GLY A 64 6.24 -12.49 5.00
C GLY A 64 7.11 -12.54 3.75
N GLN A 65 7.42 -11.39 3.15
CA GLN A 65 8.21 -11.34 1.92
C GLN A 65 9.71 -11.40 2.23
N GLN A 66 10.49 -11.97 1.33
CA GLN A 66 11.95 -12.09 1.49
C GLN A 66 12.69 -10.91 0.84
N SER A 67 12.15 -10.38 -0.25
CA SER A 67 12.67 -9.24 -1.00
C SER A 67 11.91 -7.96 -0.66
N ARG A 68 12.64 -6.88 -0.38
CA ARG A 68 12.04 -5.58 0.00
C ARG A 68 11.20 -5.01 -1.12
N VAL A 69 11.73 -4.98 -2.35
CA VAL A 69 11.01 -4.44 -3.51
C VAL A 69 9.78 -5.29 -3.83
N ASP A 70 9.83 -6.61 -3.64
CA ASP A 70 8.66 -7.46 -3.85
C ASP A 70 7.59 -7.22 -2.79
N CYS A 71 7.99 -6.93 -1.55
CA CYS A 71 7.06 -6.50 -0.51
C CYS A 71 6.38 -5.17 -0.85
N VAL A 72 7.14 -4.19 -1.34
CA VAL A 72 6.61 -2.90 -1.83
C VAL A 72 5.60 -3.12 -2.96
N LYS A 73 5.93 -3.96 -3.95
CA LYS A 73 5.08 -4.28 -5.10
C LYS A 73 3.82 -5.04 -4.68
N LEU A 74 3.93 -6.02 -3.80
CA LEU A 74 2.81 -6.82 -3.33
C LEU A 74 1.82 -5.96 -2.54
N ALA A 75 2.33 -5.16 -1.60
CA ALA A 75 1.52 -4.20 -0.86
C ALA A 75 0.90 -3.16 -1.79
N GLY A 76 1.66 -2.69 -2.79
CA GLY A 76 1.22 -1.73 -3.79
C GLY A 76 0.08 -2.25 -4.69
N ARG A 77 0.10 -3.52 -5.10
CA ARG A 77 -1.03 -4.15 -5.81
C ARG A 77 -2.33 -4.06 -5.02
N LYS A 78 -2.27 -4.22 -3.68
CA LYS A 78 -3.44 -4.06 -2.81
C LYS A 78 -3.94 -2.62 -2.79
N VAL A 79 -3.03 -1.63 -2.83
CA VAL A 79 -3.38 -0.21 -2.97
C VAL A 79 -4.13 0.06 -4.26
N SER A 80 -3.64 -0.44 -5.39
CA SER A 80 -4.31 -0.30 -6.69
C SER A 80 -5.72 -0.87 -6.64
N VAL A 81 -5.90 -2.08 -6.11
CA VAL A 81 -7.24 -2.70 -5.98
C VAL A 81 -8.13 -1.90 -5.03
N TRP A 82 -7.62 -1.46 -3.87
CA TRP A 82 -8.36 -0.63 -2.92
C TRP A 82 -8.88 0.66 -3.59
N HIS A 83 -8.04 1.30 -4.39
CA HIS A 83 -8.42 2.53 -5.08
C HIS A 83 -9.40 2.26 -6.22
N LEU A 84 -9.14 1.26 -7.06
CA LEU A 84 -10.01 0.89 -8.19
C LEU A 84 -11.41 0.46 -7.76
N ARG A 85 -11.60 -0.03 -6.53
CA ARG A 85 -12.95 -0.28 -5.97
C ARG A 85 -13.84 0.98 -5.90
N GLN A 86 -13.23 2.16 -5.94
CA GLN A 86 -13.89 3.46 -5.92
C GLN A 86 -14.14 4.00 -7.34
N HIS A 87 -13.62 3.34 -8.38
CA HIS A 87 -13.84 3.74 -9.76
C HIS A 87 -15.35 3.75 -10.09
N PRO A 88 -15.88 4.77 -10.81
CA PRO A 88 -17.31 4.89 -11.10
C PRO A 88 -17.94 3.63 -11.70
N LYS A 89 -17.28 3.00 -12.69
CA LYS A 89 -17.75 1.72 -13.27
C LYS A 89 -17.84 0.58 -12.24
N VAL A 90 -16.92 0.51 -11.27
CA VAL A 90 -16.92 -0.53 -10.24
C VAL A 90 -17.99 -0.25 -9.19
N ALA A 91 -18.14 1.02 -8.80
CA ALA A 91 -19.15 1.47 -7.85
C ALA A 91 -20.57 1.27 -8.38
N ALA A 92 -20.77 1.50 -9.69
CA ALA A 92 -22.05 1.45 -10.39
C ALA A 92 -22.45 0.06 -10.92
N LEU A 93 -21.69 -1.00 -10.62
CA LEU A 93 -22.07 -2.36 -11.02
C LEU A 93 -23.49 -2.73 -10.56
N ALA A 94 -24.38 -2.94 -11.53
CA ALA A 94 -25.81 -3.15 -11.35
C ALA A 94 -26.16 -4.64 -11.17
N PHE A 95 -25.86 -5.19 -9.99
CA PHE A 95 -26.16 -6.59 -9.66
C PHE A 95 -27.67 -6.87 -9.61
N LYS A 96 -28.07 -8.08 -9.99
CA LYS A 96 -29.42 -8.59 -9.76
C LYS A 96 -29.79 -8.53 -8.27
N PRO A 97 -31.07 -8.29 -7.91
CA PRO A 97 -31.50 -8.22 -6.51
C PRO A 97 -31.16 -9.48 -5.69
N SER A 98 -31.13 -10.65 -6.32
CA SER A 98 -30.83 -11.95 -5.71
C SER A 98 -29.36 -12.13 -5.28
N VAL A 99 -28.42 -11.34 -5.83
CA VAL A 99 -26.98 -11.49 -5.55
C VAL A 99 -26.67 -10.99 -4.15
N LYS A 100 -26.05 -11.84 -3.31
CA LYS A 100 -25.77 -11.52 -1.90
C LYS A 100 -24.64 -10.52 -1.75
N ARG A 101 -24.59 -9.83 -0.61
CA ARG A 101 -23.56 -8.81 -0.33
C ARG A 101 -22.13 -9.34 -0.51
N GLN A 102 -21.82 -10.53 -0.02
CA GLN A 102 -20.48 -11.12 -0.13
C GLN A 102 -20.11 -11.43 -1.59
N GLU A 103 -21.06 -11.95 -2.38
CA GLU A 103 -20.87 -12.21 -3.81
C GLU A 103 -20.60 -10.91 -4.57
N ARG A 104 -21.35 -9.83 -4.28
CA ARG A 104 -21.11 -8.50 -4.88
C ARG A 104 -19.71 -7.96 -4.58
N VAL A 105 -19.19 -8.20 -3.37
CA VAL A 105 -17.84 -7.79 -2.98
C VAL A 105 -16.79 -8.55 -3.80
N ASN A 106 -16.93 -9.87 -3.91
CA ASN A 106 -16.03 -10.70 -4.71
C ASN A 106 -16.08 -10.34 -6.19
N ALA A 107 -17.28 -10.13 -6.73
CA ALA A 107 -17.48 -9.77 -8.13
C ALA A 107 -16.82 -8.42 -8.48
N ARG A 108 -16.88 -7.42 -7.58
CA ARG A 108 -16.16 -6.15 -7.78
C ARG A 108 -14.65 -6.34 -7.88
N VAL A 109 -14.07 -7.25 -7.10
CA VAL A 109 -12.63 -7.56 -7.17
C VAL A 109 -12.32 -8.28 -8.47
N ARG A 110 -13.08 -9.32 -8.84
CA ARG A 110 -12.88 -10.03 -10.12
C ARG A 110 -13.04 -9.12 -11.33
N TYR A 111 -13.97 -8.17 -11.29
CA TYR A 111 -14.15 -7.17 -12.34
C TYR A 111 -12.92 -6.25 -12.49
N ILE A 112 -12.25 -5.89 -11.39
CA ILE A 112 -11.00 -5.11 -11.42
C ILE A 112 -9.85 -5.93 -12.00
N GLU A 113 -9.72 -7.19 -11.57
CA GLU A 113 -8.66 -8.10 -12.03
C GLU A 113 -8.79 -8.38 -13.53
N GLY A 114 -10.00 -8.73 -13.98
CA GLY A 114 -10.32 -8.90 -15.40
C GLY A 114 -9.70 -10.14 -16.05
N ASP A 115 -9.04 -11.00 -15.28
CA ASP A 115 -8.33 -12.20 -15.73
C ASP A 115 -9.17 -13.49 -15.59
N MET A 116 -10.50 -13.36 -15.68
CA MET A 116 -11.44 -14.46 -15.49
C MET A 116 -11.33 -15.51 -16.58
N ALA A 117 -11.21 -16.78 -16.19
CA ALA A 117 -11.36 -17.90 -17.11
C ALA A 117 -12.80 -18.00 -17.66
N PRO A 118 -13.06 -18.65 -18.80
CA PRO A 118 -14.39 -18.68 -19.42
C PRO A 118 -15.52 -19.14 -18.48
N VAL A 119 -15.26 -20.16 -17.65
CA VAL A 119 -16.23 -20.66 -16.67
C VAL A 119 -16.51 -19.63 -15.58
N GLU A 120 -15.48 -18.94 -15.11
CA GLU A 120 -15.62 -17.87 -14.11
C GLU A 120 -16.37 -16.67 -14.70
N LYS A 121 -16.07 -16.33 -15.96
CA LYS A 121 -16.74 -15.23 -16.68
C LYS A 121 -18.24 -15.50 -16.84
N ALA A 122 -18.63 -16.73 -17.17
CA ALA A 122 -20.04 -17.11 -17.24
C ALA A 122 -20.74 -16.97 -15.87
N ALA A 123 -20.09 -17.41 -14.79
CA ALA A 123 -20.62 -17.25 -13.43
C ALA A 123 -20.67 -15.78 -12.98
N PHE A 124 -19.72 -14.95 -13.40
CA PHE A 124 -19.73 -13.51 -13.19
C PHE A 124 -20.89 -12.85 -13.94
N ASP A 125 -21.06 -13.14 -15.23
CA ASP A 125 -22.07 -12.54 -16.10
C ASP A 125 -23.50 -12.86 -15.65
N ALA A 126 -23.71 -14.07 -15.12
CA ALA A 126 -25.00 -14.49 -14.58
C ALA A 126 -25.51 -13.60 -13.42
N GLN A 127 -24.63 -12.84 -12.76
CA GLN A 127 -24.97 -11.93 -11.65
C GLN A 127 -25.64 -10.62 -12.11
N PHE A 128 -25.69 -10.35 -13.42
CA PHE A 128 -26.18 -9.11 -13.99
C PHE A 128 -27.33 -9.36 -14.98
N ASP A 129 -28.26 -8.41 -15.09
CA ASP A 129 -29.25 -8.40 -16.19
C ASP A 129 -28.63 -7.83 -17.48
N VAL A 130 -27.75 -6.85 -17.33
CA VAL A 130 -26.92 -6.29 -18.40
C VAL A 130 -25.46 -6.45 -17.98
N VAL A 131 -24.71 -7.24 -18.74
CA VAL A 131 -23.29 -7.50 -18.46
C VAL A 131 -22.51 -6.18 -18.52
N PRO A 132 -21.76 -5.82 -17.48
CA PRO A 132 -21.01 -4.57 -17.46
C PRO A 132 -19.83 -4.62 -18.44
N GLU A 133 -19.62 -3.53 -19.17
CA GLU A 133 -18.41 -3.35 -19.99
C GLU A 133 -17.15 -3.46 -19.12
N PRO A 134 -16.10 -4.16 -19.57
CA PRO A 134 -14.88 -4.34 -18.80
C PRO A 134 -14.18 -3.00 -18.53
N LEU A 135 -13.45 -2.96 -17.42
CA LEU A 135 -12.57 -1.83 -17.11
C LEU A 135 -11.27 -1.96 -17.92
N THR A 136 -11.00 -1.00 -18.80
CA THR A 136 -9.80 -1.04 -19.65
C THR A 136 -8.52 -0.75 -18.87
N ASP A 137 -7.37 -1.22 -19.36
CA ASP A 137 -6.08 -0.95 -18.70
C ASP A 137 -5.73 0.55 -18.68
N ALA A 138 -6.16 1.30 -19.70
CA ALA A 138 -6.00 2.75 -19.74
C ALA A 138 -6.83 3.43 -18.64
N GLU A 139 -8.09 3.03 -18.43
CA GLU A 139 -8.93 3.53 -17.34
C GLU A 139 -8.34 3.17 -15.97
N LYS A 140 -7.87 1.92 -15.79
CA LYS A 140 -7.20 1.49 -14.55
C LYS A 140 -5.99 2.37 -14.25
N THR A 141 -5.13 2.55 -15.25
CA THR A 141 -3.88 3.32 -15.11
C THR A 141 -4.17 4.78 -14.80
N ALA A 142 -5.09 5.41 -15.53
CA ALA A 142 -5.47 6.80 -15.30
C ALA A 142 -6.08 7.01 -13.90
N PHE A 143 -6.95 6.10 -13.46
CA PHE A 143 -7.58 6.22 -12.15
C PHE A 143 -6.58 6.02 -11.01
N VAL A 144 -5.70 5.01 -11.11
CA VAL A 144 -4.63 4.80 -10.10
C VAL A 144 -3.65 5.97 -10.07
N ALA A 145 -3.31 6.57 -11.21
CA ALA A 145 -2.42 7.73 -11.28
C ALA A 145 -2.99 9.00 -10.61
N ALA A 146 -4.32 9.07 -10.43
CA ALA A 146 -4.97 10.18 -9.72
C ALA A 146 -4.89 10.06 -8.19
N LEU A 147 -4.47 8.91 -7.66
CA LEU A 147 -4.27 8.71 -6.22
C LEU A 147 -3.11 9.59 -5.72
N THR A 148 -3.31 10.26 -4.59
CA THR A 148 -2.30 11.15 -3.97
C THR A 148 -2.39 11.11 -2.44
N GLY A 149 -1.34 11.61 -1.77
CA GLY A 149 -1.31 11.76 -0.31
C GLY A 149 -1.30 10.44 0.44
N VAL A 150 -0.72 9.38 -0.15
CA VAL A 150 -0.53 8.10 0.50
C VAL A 150 0.74 8.16 1.36
N SER A 151 0.67 7.57 2.55
CA SER A 151 1.82 7.38 3.43
C SER A 151 2.28 5.94 3.40
N LEU A 152 3.60 5.72 3.39
CA LEU A 152 4.20 4.38 3.37
C LEU A 152 5.16 4.21 4.55
N ALA A 153 5.09 3.06 5.23
CA ALA A 153 6.09 2.62 6.20
C ALA A 153 6.79 1.35 5.72
N SER A 154 8.04 1.16 6.15
CA SER A 154 8.80 -0.08 5.95
C SER A 154 9.41 -0.53 7.27
N ASP A 155 9.31 -1.83 7.60
CA ASP A 155 9.84 -2.39 8.85
C ASP A 155 11.38 -2.45 8.91
N ALA A 156 12.05 -2.32 7.75
CA ALA A 156 13.48 -2.14 7.61
C ALA A 156 13.80 -1.13 6.49
N PHE A 157 15.08 -0.81 6.33
CA PHE A 157 15.52 0.16 5.32
C PHE A 157 15.24 -0.30 3.89
N PHE A 158 15.19 0.67 2.97
CA PHE A 158 15.19 0.39 1.53
C PHE A 158 16.63 0.11 1.07
N PRO A 159 16.90 -1.02 0.40
CA PRO A 159 18.25 -1.29 -0.09
C PRO A 159 18.59 -0.52 -1.37
N PHE A 160 17.58 -0.17 -2.18
CA PHE A 160 17.72 0.51 -3.46
C PHE A 160 16.53 1.45 -3.70
N ARG A 161 16.64 2.34 -4.70
CA ARG A 161 15.58 3.29 -5.09
C ARG A 161 14.34 2.66 -5.73
N ASP A 162 14.43 1.41 -6.21
CA ASP A 162 13.36 0.71 -6.91
C ASP A 162 12.04 0.61 -6.11
N GLY A 163 12.14 0.53 -4.78
CA GLY A 163 10.99 0.63 -3.88
C GLY A 163 10.31 2.01 -3.94
N ILE A 164 11.10 3.08 -4.01
CA ILE A 164 10.61 4.46 -4.13
C ILE A 164 9.97 4.68 -5.51
N ASP A 165 10.65 4.23 -6.57
CA ASP A 165 10.14 4.34 -7.95
C ASP A 165 8.78 3.63 -8.13
N HIS A 166 8.56 2.52 -7.41
CA HIS A 166 7.27 1.84 -7.41
C HIS A 166 6.22 2.56 -6.56
N ALA A 167 6.59 3.00 -5.36
CA ALA A 167 5.69 3.69 -4.44
C ALA A 167 5.14 5.00 -5.04
N ALA A 168 5.96 5.75 -5.78
CA ALA A 168 5.58 7.00 -6.43
C ALA A 168 4.39 6.83 -7.40
N LYS A 169 4.27 5.67 -8.06
CA LYS A 169 3.17 5.36 -8.99
C LYS A 169 1.82 5.16 -8.29
N LEU A 170 1.82 5.08 -6.96
CA LEU A 170 0.65 4.80 -6.12
C LEU A 170 0.28 6.00 -5.24
N GLY A 171 0.68 7.21 -5.64
CA GLY A 171 0.33 8.43 -4.93
C GLY A 171 1.03 8.62 -3.59
N VAL A 172 2.12 7.90 -3.35
CA VAL A 172 2.91 8.05 -2.12
C VAL A 172 3.55 9.44 -2.08
N SER A 173 3.27 10.17 -1.01
CA SER A 173 3.83 11.50 -0.74
C SER A 173 4.69 11.53 0.52
N PHE A 174 4.53 10.52 1.39
CA PHE A 174 5.22 10.44 2.68
C PHE A 174 5.77 9.03 2.92
N ILE A 175 7.02 8.93 3.37
CA ILE A 175 7.67 7.66 3.70
C ILE A 175 8.30 7.70 5.10
N THR A 176 8.19 6.61 5.85
CA THR A 176 9.00 6.36 7.05
C THR A 176 9.71 5.01 6.97
N GLN A 177 11.00 5.01 7.30
CA GLN A 177 11.87 3.82 7.33
C GLN A 177 12.95 4.00 8.41
N PRO A 178 13.61 2.96 8.93
CA PRO A 178 14.58 3.13 10.02
C PRO A 178 15.85 3.90 9.67
N GLY A 179 16.23 3.95 8.38
CA GLY A 179 17.56 4.38 7.94
C GLY A 179 18.61 3.28 8.13
N GLY A 180 19.85 3.56 7.70
CA GLY A 180 21.00 2.68 7.87
C GLY A 180 21.40 1.88 6.62
N SER A 181 20.93 2.29 5.43
CA SER A 181 21.40 1.73 4.17
C SER A 181 22.69 2.43 3.75
N ASN A 182 23.65 1.68 3.19
CA ASN A 182 24.82 2.27 2.52
C ASN A 182 24.43 3.13 1.29
N ARG A 183 23.16 3.08 0.88
CA ARG A 183 22.59 3.80 -0.26
C ARG A 183 21.50 4.80 0.16
N ASP A 184 21.45 5.20 1.42
CA ASP A 184 20.45 6.15 1.90
C ASP A 184 20.42 7.46 1.09
N ASP A 185 21.57 7.94 0.58
CA ASP A 185 21.62 9.13 -0.27
C ASP A 185 20.94 8.91 -1.64
N GLU A 186 21.09 7.73 -2.24
CA GLU A 186 20.40 7.35 -3.50
C GLU A 186 18.87 7.35 -3.29
N ILE A 187 18.43 6.86 -2.14
CA ILE A 187 17.02 6.76 -1.77
C ILE A 187 16.43 8.15 -1.49
N LYS A 188 17.16 9.01 -0.78
CA LYS A 188 16.77 10.40 -0.54
C LYS A 188 16.67 11.19 -1.85
N SER A 189 17.63 11.01 -2.77
CA SER A 189 17.58 11.61 -4.11
C SER A 189 16.31 11.20 -4.85
N ALA A 190 16.00 9.90 -4.87
CA ALA A 190 14.78 9.39 -5.51
C ALA A 190 13.51 10.00 -4.86
N CYS A 191 13.46 10.12 -3.53
CA CYS A 191 12.36 10.80 -2.87
C CYS A 191 12.23 12.27 -3.30
N GLN A 192 13.34 13.01 -3.40
CA GLN A 192 13.31 14.39 -3.87
C GLN A 192 12.83 14.50 -5.33
N GLU A 193 13.29 13.60 -6.22
CA GLU A 193 12.86 13.53 -7.63
C GLU A 193 11.33 13.34 -7.77
N TYR A 194 10.72 12.52 -6.92
CA TYR A 194 9.27 12.27 -6.92
C TYR A 194 8.45 13.21 -6.03
N GLY A 195 9.09 14.12 -5.31
CA GLY A 195 8.42 15.02 -4.39
C GLY A 195 7.88 14.35 -3.12
N ILE A 196 8.58 13.33 -2.63
CA ILE A 196 8.24 12.55 -1.44
C ILE A 196 9.00 13.08 -0.23
N THR A 197 8.28 13.33 0.86
CA THR A 197 8.86 13.64 2.17
C THR A 197 9.17 12.34 2.91
N MET A 198 10.44 12.12 3.24
CA MET A 198 10.93 10.92 3.92
C MET A 198 11.39 11.25 5.34
N THR A 199 11.09 10.34 6.27
CA THR A 199 11.52 10.39 7.66
C THR A 199 12.30 9.14 8.03
N PHE A 200 13.30 9.29 8.91
CA PHE A 200 13.97 8.15 9.54
C PHE A 200 13.40 7.90 10.94
N SER A 201 13.01 6.65 11.21
CA SER A 201 12.45 6.28 12.51
C SER A 201 13.51 5.84 13.52
N GLY A 202 14.71 5.47 13.05
CA GLY A 202 15.78 4.89 13.86
C GLY A 202 15.45 3.52 14.45
N VAL A 203 14.30 2.92 14.11
CA VAL A 203 13.81 1.69 14.74
C VAL A 203 13.38 0.67 13.71
N ARG A 204 14.01 -0.50 13.74
CA ARG A 204 13.61 -1.68 12.95
C ARG A 204 12.45 -2.41 13.62
N LEU A 205 11.46 -2.85 12.83
CA LEU A 205 10.19 -3.39 13.32
C LEU A 205 9.96 -4.86 12.92
N PHE A 206 11.01 -5.69 12.96
CA PHE A 206 10.87 -7.10 12.59
C PHE A 206 9.94 -7.89 13.53
N HIS A 207 9.17 -8.80 12.93
CA HIS A 207 8.27 -9.72 13.63
C HIS A 207 8.28 -11.10 12.93
N HIS A 208 8.49 -12.16 13.70
CA HIS A 208 8.50 -13.56 13.27
C HIS A 208 7.66 -14.38 14.24
#